data_AF-A0A413KB27-F1
#
_entry.id   AF-A0A413KB27-F1
#
_cell.length_a   1.000
_cell.length_b   1.000
_cell.length_c   1.000
_cell.angle_alpha   90.00
_cell.angle_beta   90.00
_cell.angle_gamma   90.00
#
_symmetry.space_group_name_H-M   'P 1'
#
loop_
_entity.id
_entity.type
_entity.pdbx_description
1 polymer ?
#
loop_
_entity_poly.entity_id
_entity_poly.type
_entity_poly.pdbx_seq_one_letter_code
_entity_poly.pdbx_strand_id
1 'polypeptide(L)'
;MTQIKFDFGHPSADGVAVLAGELVHVVPTGRFKVGKRIVVRDSFDVRLSEDGTATVDVTPTDNTFAYEVTVGESPDAWRFVRCVQVPDSSTPVAFADLVDVDSSTLSPALNTGAALTYLLASSLQDAQALSAANPGQMVFYPEGQAKTVASQILEDLTGARAVVESQSAAAAQAANAAQASAAGAQAASVQAADAAQAASDASQAASAQVTAVSDSITESKTVVESHANEALTAIDEAVKSVKDKASDVSGEDRTDTVPTDSTDSASSQEA
;
A
#
# COMPACT_ATOMS: atom_id res chain seq x y z
N MET A 1 30.32 -54.70 5.35
CA MET A 1 31.74 -54.66 5.72
C MET A 1 32.50 -54.44 4.43
N THR A 2 33.49 -53.53 4.45
CA THR A 2 34.35 -53.25 3.30
C THR A 2 35.64 -54.04 3.46
N GLN A 3 36.11 -54.65 2.38
CA GLN A 3 37.43 -55.28 2.35
C GLN A 3 38.50 -54.25 1.97
N ILE A 4 39.54 -54.15 2.79
CA ILE A 4 40.76 -53.39 2.46
C ILE A 4 41.84 -54.38 2.07
N LYS A 5 42.45 -54.17 0.90
CA LYS A 5 43.62 -54.91 0.43
C LYS A 5 44.88 -54.11 0.73
N PHE A 6 45.70 -54.62 1.65
CA PHE A 6 47.07 -54.18 1.88
C PHE A 6 48.00 -54.86 0.88
N ASP A 7 48.92 -54.08 0.33
CA ASP A 7 49.94 -54.50 -0.63
C ASP A 7 51.16 -53.61 -0.39
N PHE A 8 52.13 -54.14 0.34
CA PHE A 8 53.29 -53.38 0.79
C PHE A 8 54.58 -53.98 0.27
N GLY A 9 55.45 -53.08 -0.18
CA GLY A 9 56.82 -53.39 -0.51
C GLY A 9 57.78 -52.36 0.08
N HIS A 10 59.06 -52.68 0.04
CA HIS A 10 60.12 -51.81 0.49
C HIS A 10 61.20 -51.66 -0.59
N PRO A 11 61.98 -50.56 -0.58
CA PRO A 11 63.09 -50.40 -1.50
C PRO A 11 64.10 -51.55 -1.38
N SER A 12 64.60 -51.98 -2.54
CA SER A 12 65.60 -53.02 -2.74
C SER A 12 66.54 -52.61 -3.87
N ALA A 13 67.74 -53.20 -3.93
CA ALA A 13 68.68 -52.99 -5.03
C ALA A 13 68.09 -53.37 -6.40
N ASP A 14 67.13 -54.29 -6.43
CA ASP A 14 66.49 -54.81 -7.64
C ASP A 14 65.08 -54.23 -7.89
N GLY A 15 64.70 -53.17 -7.16
CA GLY A 15 63.39 -52.51 -7.28
C GLY A 15 62.59 -52.50 -5.98
N VAL A 16 61.33 -52.92 -6.03
CA VAL A 16 60.45 -53.01 -4.85
C VAL A 16 60.37 -54.47 -4.42
N ALA A 17 60.92 -54.79 -3.25
CA ALA A 17 60.80 -56.11 -2.64
C ALA A 17 59.52 -56.21 -1.81
N VAL A 18 58.95 -57.41 -1.70
CA VAL A 18 57.74 -57.66 -0.91
C VAL A 18 58.02 -57.49 0.58
N LEU A 19 57.10 -56.84 1.30
CA LEU A 19 57.18 -56.69 2.75
C LEU A 19 56.55 -57.90 3.45
N ALA A 20 57.11 -59.09 3.23
CA ALA A 20 56.53 -60.33 3.70
C ALA A 20 56.55 -60.47 5.23
N GLY A 21 55.45 -60.94 5.81
CA GLY A 21 55.38 -61.31 7.23
C GLY A 21 55.32 -60.14 8.22
N GLU A 22 55.38 -58.88 7.79
CA GLU A 22 55.24 -57.72 8.69
C GLU A 22 53.80 -57.57 9.23
N LEU A 23 53.68 -56.92 10.38
CA LEU A 23 52.37 -56.59 10.96
C LEU A 23 51.84 -55.24 10.45
N VAL A 24 50.54 -55.23 10.21
CA VAL A 24 49.72 -54.04 9.97
C VAL A 24 48.77 -53.89 11.15
N HIS A 25 48.97 -52.81 11.91
CA HIS A 25 48.18 -52.46 13.08
C HIS A 25 47.08 -51.46 12.67
N VAL A 26 45.83 -51.79 12.95
CA VAL A 26 44.67 -50.98 12.54
C VAL A 26 43.87 -50.54 13.76
N VAL A 27 43.69 -49.23 13.92
CA VAL A 27 43.01 -48.62 15.07
C VAL A 27 42.00 -47.58 14.59
N PRO A 28 40.75 -47.59 15.04
CA PRO A 28 39.84 -46.48 14.78
C PRO A 28 40.27 -45.26 15.61
N THR A 29 40.17 -44.05 15.03
CA THR A 29 40.54 -42.81 15.73
C THR A 29 39.63 -42.49 16.92
N GLY A 30 38.42 -43.06 16.95
CA GLY A 30 37.47 -42.87 18.03
C GLY A 30 36.49 -44.04 18.15
N ARG A 31 35.60 -43.95 19.15
CA ARG A 31 34.45 -44.86 19.24
C ARG A 31 33.47 -44.57 18.11
N PHE A 32 32.81 -45.60 17.59
CA PHE A 32 31.79 -45.47 16.56
C PHE A 32 30.60 -46.40 16.81
N LYS A 33 29.59 -46.35 15.94
CA LYS A 33 28.37 -47.16 16.08
C LYS A 33 28.21 -48.10 14.89
N VAL A 34 27.75 -49.33 15.17
CA VAL A 34 27.27 -50.27 14.16
C VAL A 34 25.85 -50.68 14.55
N GLY A 35 24.86 -50.08 13.89
CA GLY A 35 23.46 -50.18 14.33
C GLY A 35 23.28 -49.67 15.76
N LYS A 36 22.92 -50.56 16.70
CA LYS A 36 22.79 -50.23 18.14
C LYS A 36 24.05 -50.51 18.96
N ARG A 37 25.08 -51.16 18.37
CA ARG A 37 26.34 -51.51 19.06
C ARG A 37 27.28 -50.30 19.07
N ILE A 38 27.82 -49.98 20.25
CA ILE A 38 28.95 -49.04 20.37
C ILE A 38 30.24 -49.83 20.24
N VAL A 39 31.08 -49.47 19.27
CA VAL A 39 32.43 -50.01 19.10
C VAL A 39 33.41 -49.06 19.78
N VAL A 40 34.17 -49.56 20.74
CA VAL A 40 35.19 -48.78 21.45
C VAL A 40 36.46 -48.65 20.61
N ARG A 41 37.36 -47.72 20.99
CA ARG A 41 38.67 -47.59 20.37
C ARG A 41 39.55 -48.76 20.82
N ASP A 42 39.49 -49.85 20.06
CA ASP A 42 40.34 -51.03 20.20
C ASP A 42 41.00 -51.34 18.85
N SER A 43 42.14 -52.01 18.88
CA SER A 43 42.96 -52.30 17.71
C SER A 43 42.90 -53.75 17.29
N PHE A 44 43.24 -54.02 16.04
CA PHE A 44 43.54 -55.39 15.60
C PHE A 44 44.75 -55.40 14.67
N ASP A 45 45.40 -56.54 14.59
CA ASP A 45 46.59 -56.76 13.77
C ASP A 45 46.30 -57.76 12.65
N VAL A 46 46.89 -57.51 11.49
CA VAL A 46 46.96 -58.49 10.41
C VAL A 46 48.40 -58.64 9.94
N ARG A 47 48.83 -59.89 9.70
CA ARG A 47 50.17 -60.18 9.18
C ARG A 47 50.12 -60.27 7.66
N LEU A 48 51.09 -59.64 7.00
CA LEU A 48 51.25 -59.74 5.55
C LEU A 48 51.68 -61.16 5.15
N SER A 49 51.16 -61.65 4.03
CA SER A 49 51.54 -62.94 3.43
C SER A 49 52.97 -62.93 2.92
N GLU A 50 53.43 -64.06 2.39
CA GLU A 50 54.72 -64.16 1.69
C GLU A 50 54.82 -63.23 0.47
N ASP A 51 53.67 -62.85 -0.11
CA ASP A 51 53.60 -61.90 -1.22
C ASP A 51 53.56 -60.43 -0.75
N GLY A 52 53.64 -60.16 0.56
CA GLY A 52 53.56 -58.81 1.12
C GLY A 52 52.14 -58.23 1.12
N THR A 53 51.10 -59.08 1.05
CA THR A 53 49.70 -58.66 0.95
C THR A 53 48.86 -59.15 2.14
N ALA A 54 47.79 -58.43 2.46
CA ALA A 54 46.76 -58.89 3.39
C ALA A 54 45.40 -58.32 2.99
N THR A 55 44.32 -58.99 3.36
CA THR A 55 42.96 -58.47 3.18
C THR A 55 42.22 -58.54 4.51
N VAL A 56 41.57 -57.45 4.90
CA VAL A 56 40.81 -57.35 6.15
C VAL A 56 39.42 -56.81 5.89
N ASP A 57 38.45 -57.33 6.64
CA ASP A 57 37.08 -56.81 6.68
C ASP A 57 36.97 -55.75 7.77
N VAL A 58 36.57 -54.53 7.39
CA VAL A 58 36.33 -53.43 8.33
C VAL A 58 34.95 -52.83 8.16
N THR A 59 34.52 -52.06 9.17
CA THR A 59 33.30 -51.27 9.06
C THR A 59 33.59 -50.02 8.22
N PRO A 60 32.77 -49.66 7.23
CA PRO A 60 32.90 -48.39 6.54
C PRO A 60 32.89 -47.19 7.50
N THR A 61 33.64 -46.15 7.18
CA THR A 61 33.66 -44.90 7.95
C THR A 61 32.50 -43.99 7.56
N ASP A 62 31.99 -43.20 8.51
CA ASP A 62 30.83 -42.32 8.35
C ASP A 62 31.11 -40.85 8.73
N ASN A 63 32.37 -40.42 8.64
CA ASN A 63 32.88 -39.13 9.13
C ASN A 63 32.77 -38.92 10.66
N THR A 64 32.47 -39.95 11.45
CA THR A 64 32.59 -39.88 12.93
C THR A 64 33.91 -40.46 13.44
N PHE A 65 34.61 -41.22 12.61
CA PHE A 65 35.91 -41.81 12.87
C PHE A 65 36.64 -42.09 11.54
N ALA A 66 37.94 -42.36 11.64
CA ALA A 66 38.79 -42.87 10.57
C ALA A 66 39.62 -44.05 11.09
N TYR A 67 40.34 -44.75 10.23
CA TYR A 67 41.30 -45.78 10.64
C TYR A 67 42.73 -45.26 10.57
N GLU A 68 43.41 -45.28 11.70
CA GLU A 68 44.85 -45.13 11.80
C GLU A 68 45.51 -46.50 11.55
N VAL A 69 46.28 -46.58 10.47
CA VAL A 69 46.97 -47.79 10.04
C VAL A 69 48.47 -47.56 10.16
N THR A 70 49.11 -48.40 10.98
CA THR A 70 50.57 -48.43 11.15
C THR A 70 51.12 -49.71 10.55
N VAL A 71 52.16 -49.59 9.73
CA VAL A 71 52.82 -50.75 9.11
C VAL A 71 54.26 -50.88 9.63
N GLY A 72 54.64 -52.10 9.98
CA GLY A 72 55.98 -52.43 10.45
C GLY A 72 56.16 -52.27 11.97
N GLU A 73 56.82 -53.23 12.61
CA GLU A 73 57.07 -53.21 14.05
C GLU A 73 58.32 -52.38 14.44
N SER A 74 59.22 -52.13 13.48
CA SER A 74 60.50 -51.47 13.72
C SER A 74 60.38 -49.95 13.71
N PRO A 75 60.73 -49.23 14.80
CA PRO A 75 60.72 -47.76 14.82
C PRO A 75 61.75 -47.11 13.88
N ASP A 76 62.81 -47.85 13.50
CA ASP A 76 63.96 -47.35 12.73
C ASP A 76 63.89 -47.72 11.24
N ALA A 77 62.88 -48.49 10.80
CA ALA A 77 62.78 -48.99 9.43
C ALA A 77 61.34 -48.94 8.90
N TRP A 78 61.12 -48.36 7.71
CA TRP A 78 59.88 -48.28 6.89
C TRP A 78 58.53 -48.05 7.60
N ARG A 79 58.53 -47.72 8.89
CA ARG A 79 57.33 -47.49 9.68
C ARG A 79 56.69 -46.19 9.24
N PHE A 80 55.43 -46.27 8.85
CA PHE A 80 54.61 -45.11 8.58
C PHE A 80 53.22 -45.31 9.18
N VAL A 81 52.53 -44.18 9.38
CA VAL A 81 51.17 -44.13 9.89
C VAL A 81 50.33 -43.35 8.90
N ARG A 82 49.21 -43.91 8.45
CA ARG A 82 48.19 -43.20 7.67
C ARG A 82 46.87 -43.23 8.41
N CYS A 83 46.18 -42.10 8.42
CA CYS A 83 44.81 -42.01 8.91
C CYS A 83 43.89 -41.92 7.69
N VAL A 84 43.06 -42.94 7.46
CA VAL A 84 42.31 -43.12 6.21
C VAL A 84 40.81 -43.24 6.42
N GLN A 85 40.03 -42.74 5.46
CA GLN A 85 38.61 -43.05 5.34
C GLN A 85 38.38 -44.30 4.51
N VAL A 86 37.43 -45.13 4.94
CA VAL A 86 37.07 -46.38 4.29
C VAL A 86 35.66 -46.26 3.74
N PRO A 87 35.46 -46.27 2.41
CA PRO A 87 34.13 -46.16 1.83
C PRO A 87 33.31 -47.43 2.08
N ASP A 88 31.98 -47.31 2.00
CA ASP A 88 31.11 -48.48 1.93
C ASP A 88 31.19 -49.07 0.52
N SER A 89 31.86 -50.22 0.40
CA SER A 89 32.17 -50.84 -0.88
C SER A 89 31.84 -52.32 -0.86
N SER A 90 31.26 -52.79 -1.96
CA SER A 90 31.00 -54.22 -2.22
C SER A 90 32.19 -54.93 -2.88
N THR A 91 33.19 -54.19 -3.36
CA THR A 91 34.44 -54.72 -3.91
C THR A 91 35.63 -54.38 -3.00
N PRO A 92 36.67 -55.22 -2.95
CA PRO A 92 37.88 -54.88 -2.21
C PRO A 92 38.48 -53.56 -2.69
N VAL A 93 38.89 -52.72 -1.75
CA VAL A 93 39.52 -51.42 -2.00
C VAL A 93 41.00 -51.53 -1.66
N ALA A 94 41.88 -51.07 -2.56
CA ALA A 94 43.30 -51.05 -2.27
C ALA A 94 43.61 -49.99 -1.21
N PHE A 95 44.46 -50.32 -0.23
CA PHE A 95 44.85 -49.38 0.82
C PHE A 95 45.50 -48.11 0.25
N ALA A 96 46.24 -48.23 -0.84
CA ALA A 96 46.87 -47.11 -1.55
C ALA A 96 45.85 -46.10 -2.10
N ASP A 97 44.63 -46.54 -2.42
CA ASP A 97 43.58 -45.70 -3.01
C ASP A 97 42.68 -45.04 -1.94
N LEU A 98 42.86 -45.37 -0.66
CA LEU A 98 42.11 -44.76 0.42
C LEU A 98 42.55 -43.31 0.63
N VAL A 99 41.57 -42.46 0.96
CA VAL A 99 41.77 -41.04 1.19
C VAL A 99 42.39 -40.82 2.57
N ASP A 100 43.55 -40.15 2.60
CA ASP A 100 44.14 -39.67 3.84
C ASP A 100 43.30 -38.53 4.43
N VAL A 101 43.14 -38.56 5.75
CA VAL A 101 42.44 -37.53 6.51
C VAL A 101 43.25 -37.14 7.74
N ASP A 102 43.08 -35.89 8.17
CA ASP A 102 43.57 -35.44 9.46
C ASP A 102 42.81 -36.17 10.58
N SER A 103 43.54 -36.77 11.53
CA SER A 103 42.94 -37.66 12.55
C SER A 103 42.04 -36.92 13.55
N SER A 104 42.16 -35.60 13.65
CA SER A 104 41.38 -34.77 14.58
C SER A 104 40.14 -34.15 13.93
N THR A 105 40.26 -33.73 12.67
CA THR A 105 39.20 -33.03 11.93
C THR A 105 38.45 -33.93 10.94
N LEU A 106 39.01 -35.11 10.63
CA LEU A 106 38.53 -36.08 9.64
C LEU A 106 38.38 -35.50 8.21
N SER A 107 38.92 -34.31 7.99
CA SER A 107 38.97 -33.66 6.69
C SER A 107 40.11 -34.25 5.86
N PRO A 108 39.98 -34.31 4.52
CA PRO A 108 41.06 -34.77 3.64
C PRO A 108 42.40 -34.12 4.02
N ALA A 109 43.38 -34.94 4.35
CA ALA A 109 44.72 -34.48 4.63
C ALA A 109 45.26 -33.82 3.36
N LEU A 110 45.83 -32.64 3.49
CA LEU A 110 46.35 -31.87 2.37
C LEU A 110 47.55 -32.61 1.76
N ASN A 111 47.30 -33.52 0.84
CA ASN A 111 48.32 -34.03 -0.06
C ASN A 111 48.56 -32.93 -1.13
N THR A 112 49.37 -31.96 -0.72
CA THR A 112 50.01 -30.88 -1.54
C THR A 112 49.12 -29.90 -2.32
N GLY A 113 47.78 -29.95 -2.22
CA GLY A 113 46.87 -28.93 -2.76
C GLY A 113 46.08 -28.20 -1.67
N ALA A 114 45.86 -26.89 -1.81
CA ALA A 114 44.99 -26.13 -0.90
C ALA A 114 43.55 -26.65 -0.99
N ALA A 115 42.98 -27.13 0.12
CA ALA A 115 41.57 -27.48 0.18
C ALA A 115 40.73 -26.20 -0.01
N LEU A 116 39.87 -26.20 -1.04
CA LEU A 116 38.89 -25.13 -1.23
C LEU A 116 37.85 -25.23 -0.11
N THR A 117 37.93 -24.31 0.83
CA THR A 117 36.86 -24.08 1.81
C THR A 117 35.91 -23.04 1.25
N TYR A 118 34.60 -23.28 1.41
CA TYR A 118 33.57 -22.38 0.96
C TYR A 118 32.65 -21.96 2.10
N LEU A 119 32.12 -20.74 2.00
CA LEU A 119 31.15 -20.16 2.90
C LEU A 119 29.83 -19.99 2.15
N LEU A 120 28.73 -20.35 2.79
CA LEU A 120 27.38 -20.10 2.28
C LEU A 120 26.79 -18.88 2.98
N ALA A 121 26.48 -17.84 2.21
CA ALA A 121 25.81 -16.64 2.67
C ALA A 121 24.31 -16.70 2.31
N SER A 122 23.47 -16.10 3.15
CA SER A 122 22.02 -16.01 2.93
C SER A 122 21.61 -14.97 1.88
N SER A 123 22.47 -13.98 1.60
CA SER A 123 22.18 -12.86 0.71
C SER A 123 23.46 -12.32 0.07
N LEU A 124 23.33 -11.45 -0.94
CA LEU A 124 24.47 -10.74 -1.53
C LEU A 124 25.18 -9.83 -0.51
N GLN A 125 24.42 -9.15 0.35
CA GLN A 125 24.97 -8.27 1.38
C GLN A 125 25.82 -9.07 2.38
N ASP A 126 25.31 -10.22 2.84
CA ASP A 126 26.03 -11.12 3.73
C ASP A 126 27.24 -11.74 3.03
N ALA A 127 27.11 -12.06 1.73
CA ALA A 127 28.20 -12.59 0.93
C ALA A 127 29.36 -11.60 0.81
N GLN A 128 29.05 -10.31 0.62
CA GLN A 128 30.06 -9.25 0.58
C GLN A 128 30.78 -9.10 1.92
N ALA A 129 30.04 -9.13 3.04
CA ALA A 129 30.62 -9.07 4.37
C ALA A 129 31.51 -10.29 4.67
N LEU A 130 31.04 -11.50 4.35
CA LEU A 130 31.80 -12.74 4.52
C LEU A 130 33.04 -12.79 3.62
N SER A 131 32.94 -12.30 2.39
CA SER A 131 34.08 -12.24 1.46
C SER A 131 35.14 -11.27 1.93
N ALA A 132 34.76 -10.13 2.51
CA ALA A 132 35.70 -9.16 3.06
C ALA A 132 36.42 -9.71 4.32
N ALA A 133 35.69 -10.47 5.15
CA ALA A 133 36.24 -11.06 6.37
C ALA A 133 37.12 -12.30 6.12
N ASN A 134 36.95 -13.01 4.99
CA ASN A 134 37.62 -14.28 4.71
C ASN A 134 38.36 -14.25 3.35
N PRO A 135 39.42 -13.41 3.22
CA PRO A 135 40.23 -13.38 2.00
C PRO A 135 40.89 -14.73 1.75
N GLY A 136 40.57 -15.36 0.61
CA GLY A 136 41.08 -16.69 0.22
C GLY A 136 40.05 -17.82 0.28
N GLN A 137 38.82 -17.56 0.75
CA GLN A 137 37.71 -18.51 0.72
C GLN A 137 36.67 -18.12 -0.34
N MET A 138 36.03 -19.12 -0.97
CA MET A 138 34.93 -18.86 -1.89
C MET A 138 33.63 -18.65 -1.12
N VAL A 139 32.91 -17.56 -1.39
CA VAL A 139 31.61 -17.28 -0.80
C VAL A 139 30.51 -17.46 -1.83
N PHE A 140 29.58 -18.37 -1.57
CA PHE A 140 28.42 -18.66 -2.41
C PHE A 140 27.16 -18.07 -1.75
N TYR A 141 26.23 -17.57 -2.56
CA TYR A 141 24.91 -17.14 -2.08
C TYR A 141 23.83 -17.51 -3.10
N PRO A 142 22.61 -17.86 -2.65
CA PRO A 142 21.53 -18.21 -3.55
C PRO A 142 20.93 -16.94 -4.19
N GLU A 143 21.13 -16.74 -5.49
CA GLU A 143 20.48 -15.66 -6.24
C GLU A 143 18.95 -15.85 -6.34
N GLY A 144 18.46 -17.09 -6.27
CA GLY A 144 17.06 -17.44 -6.55
C GLY A 144 16.06 -16.81 -5.58
N GLN A 145 16.34 -16.85 -4.28
CA GLN A 145 15.46 -16.23 -3.26
C GLN A 145 15.43 -14.70 -3.40
N ALA A 146 16.61 -14.10 -3.66
CA ALA A 146 16.71 -12.67 -3.89
C ALA A 146 15.95 -12.21 -5.15
N LYS A 147 15.98 -13.00 -6.24
CA LYS A 147 15.20 -12.72 -7.46
C LYS A 147 13.68 -12.85 -7.24
N THR A 148 13.22 -13.84 -6.49
CA THR A 148 11.79 -14.00 -6.18
C THR A 148 11.27 -12.84 -5.34
N VAL A 149 11.98 -12.45 -4.27
CA VAL A 149 11.58 -11.32 -3.42
C VAL A 149 11.62 -10.00 -4.19
N ALA A 150 12.66 -9.76 -5.00
CA ALA A 150 12.74 -8.55 -5.82
C ALA A 150 11.60 -8.48 -6.87
N SER A 151 11.24 -9.62 -7.47
CA SER A 151 10.12 -9.70 -8.42
C SER A 151 8.79 -9.42 -7.72
N GLN A 152 8.56 -10.01 -6.55
CA GLN A 152 7.37 -9.74 -5.73
C GLN A 152 7.28 -8.27 -5.32
N ILE A 153 8.38 -7.65 -4.90
CA ILE A 153 8.41 -6.22 -4.56
C ILE A 153 8.08 -5.35 -5.78
N LEU A 154 8.59 -5.69 -6.97
CA LEU A 154 8.25 -4.97 -8.20
C LEU A 154 6.77 -5.09 -8.55
N GLU A 155 6.21 -6.28 -8.37
CA GLU A 155 4.80 -6.57 -8.61
C GLU A 155 3.91 -5.82 -7.61
N ASP A 156 4.29 -5.82 -6.32
CA ASP A 156 3.64 -5.07 -5.25
C ASP A 156 3.73 -3.54 -5.50
N LEU A 157 4.88 -3.01 -5.94
CA LEU A 157 5.02 -1.61 -6.31
C LEU A 157 4.12 -1.23 -7.49
N THR A 158 4.00 -2.13 -8.47
CA THR A 158 3.12 -1.93 -9.63
C THR A 158 1.65 -1.91 -9.20
N GLY A 159 1.26 -2.83 -8.32
CA GLY A 159 -0.07 -2.84 -7.71
C GLY A 159 -0.36 -1.58 -6.88
N ALA A 160 0.58 -1.16 -6.03
CA ALA A 160 0.47 0.06 -5.24
C ALA A 160 0.32 1.31 -6.13
N ARG A 161 1.08 1.39 -7.22
CA ARG A 161 0.99 2.48 -8.19
C ARG A 161 -0.39 2.52 -8.85
N ALA A 162 -0.95 1.38 -9.24
CA ALA A 162 -2.30 1.30 -9.80
C ALA A 162 -3.39 1.75 -8.79
N VAL A 163 -3.25 1.37 -7.51
CA VAL A 163 -4.16 1.82 -6.44
C VAL A 163 -4.07 3.34 -6.25
N VAL A 164 -2.86 3.90 -6.22
CA VAL A 164 -2.66 5.36 -6.12
C VAL A 164 -3.26 6.08 -7.32
N GLU A 165 -3.05 5.59 -8.54
CA GLU A 165 -3.65 6.16 -9.75
C GLU A 165 -5.18 6.13 -9.68
N SER A 166 -5.77 5.00 -9.29
CA SER A 166 -7.23 4.88 -9.09
C SER A 166 -7.76 5.84 -8.01
N GLN A 167 -7.07 5.95 -6.86
CA GLN A 167 -7.49 6.85 -5.79
C GLN A 167 -7.36 8.32 -6.19
N SER A 168 -6.31 8.66 -6.95
CA SER A 168 -6.11 10.01 -7.47
C SER A 168 -7.22 10.41 -8.45
N ALA A 169 -7.64 9.49 -9.32
CA ALA A 169 -8.76 9.71 -10.24
C ALA A 169 -10.08 9.90 -9.49
N ALA A 170 -10.34 9.08 -8.46
CA ALA A 170 -11.52 9.24 -7.61
C ALA A 170 -11.51 10.58 -6.85
N ALA A 171 -10.35 11.00 -6.33
CA ALA A 171 -10.20 12.29 -5.65
C ALA A 171 -10.43 13.47 -6.61
N ALA A 172 -9.94 13.40 -7.85
CA ALA A 172 -10.19 14.41 -8.87
C ALA A 172 -11.68 14.52 -9.24
N GLN A 173 -12.37 13.39 -9.37
CA GLN A 173 -13.82 13.36 -9.60
C GLN A 173 -14.60 13.98 -8.44
N ALA A 174 -14.23 13.66 -7.20
CA ALA A 174 -14.83 14.24 -6.01
C ALA A 174 -14.62 15.76 -5.92
N ALA A 175 -13.42 16.25 -6.24
CA ALA A 175 -13.11 17.68 -6.28
C ALA A 175 -13.94 18.42 -7.35
N ASN A 176 -14.05 17.85 -8.55
CA ASN A 176 -14.87 18.41 -9.62
C ASN A 176 -16.36 18.48 -9.23
N ALA A 177 -16.88 17.44 -8.58
CA ALA A 177 -18.26 17.43 -8.08
C ALA A 177 -18.49 18.49 -6.99
N ALA A 178 -17.55 18.65 -6.07
CA ALA A 178 -17.62 19.69 -5.04
C ALA A 178 -17.61 21.10 -5.64
N GLN A 179 -16.76 21.35 -6.65
CA GLN A 179 -16.70 22.63 -7.33
C GLN A 179 -17.99 22.95 -8.11
N ALA A 180 -18.58 21.94 -8.76
CA ALA A 180 -19.88 22.09 -9.42
C ALA A 180 -20.99 22.41 -8.41
N SER A 181 -21.01 21.75 -7.25
CA SER A 181 -21.97 22.03 -6.18
C SER A 181 -21.80 23.44 -5.61
N ALA A 182 -20.57 23.92 -5.43
CA ALA A 182 -20.29 25.26 -4.96
C ALA A 182 -20.76 26.33 -5.97
N ALA A 183 -20.49 26.11 -7.26
CA ALA A 183 -21.00 26.98 -8.32
C ALA A 183 -22.54 27.01 -8.35
N GLY A 184 -23.19 25.87 -8.18
CA GLY A 184 -24.65 25.77 -8.07
C GLY A 184 -25.21 26.54 -6.87
N ALA A 185 -24.59 26.41 -5.69
CA ALA A 185 -24.98 27.14 -4.48
C ALA A 185 -24.80 28.66 -4.65
N GLN A 186 -23.72 29.09 -5.30
CA GLN A 186 -23.48 30.50 -5.57
C GLN A 186 -24.51 31.06 -6.56
N ALA A 187 -24.84 30.32 -7.62
CA ALA A 187 -25.91 30.70 -8.55
C ALA A 187 -27.27 30.83 -7.83
N ALA A 188 -27.62 29.88 -6.96
CA ALA A 188 -28.84 29.95 -6.15
C ALA A 188 -28.85 31.16 -5.21
N SER A 189 -27.71 31.51 -4.61
CA SER A 189 -27.59 32.68 -3.74
C SER A 189 -27.79 34.00 -4.48
N VAL A 190 -27.26 34.13 -5.71
CA VAL A 190 -27.46 35.30 -6.56
C VAL A 190 -28.94 35.43 -6.93
N GLN A 191 -29.58 34.33 -7.34
CA GLN A 191 -31.01 34.33 -7.67
C GLN A 191 -31.89 34.72 -6.48
N ALA A 192 -31.52 34.29 -5.26
CA ALA A 192 -32.22 34.70 -4.05
C ALA A 192 -32.04 36.18 -3.72
N ALA A 193 -30.84 36.73 -3.94
CA ALA A 193 -30.56 38.16 -3.76
C ALA A 193 -31.33 39.02 -4.76
N ASP A 194 -31.36 38.61 -6.04
CA ASP A 194 -32.11 39.30 -7.10
C ASP A 194 -33.62 39.31 -6.78
N ALA A 195 -34.17 38.17 -6.32
CA ALA A 195 -35.57 38.08 -5.92
C ALA A 195 -35.89 38.98 -4.70
N ALA A 196 -34.99 39.05 -3.72
CA ALA A 196 -35.14 39.94 -2.57
C ALA A 196 -35.10 41.42 -2.96
N GLN A 197 -34.20 41.79 -3.88
CA GLN A 197 -34.12 43.16 -4.40
C GLN A 197 -35.39 43.54 -5.16
N ALA A 198 -35.89 42.67 -6.05
CA ALA A 198 -37.13 42.90 -6.77
C ALA A 198 -38.34 43.07 -5.83
N ALA A 199 -38.40 42.28 -4.74
CA ALA A 199 -39.45 42.42 -3.73
C ALA A 199 -39.35 43.75 -2.95
N SER A 200 -38.13 44.21 -2.65
CA SER A 200 -37.89 45.52 -2.02
C SER A 200 -38.33 46.67 -2.94
N ASP A 201 -37.93 46.63 -4.21
CA ASP A 201 -38.29 47.65 -5.20
C ASP A 201 -39.81 47.70 -5.40
N ALA A 202 -40.47 46.54 -5.48
CA ALA A 202 -41.93 46.45 -5.57
C ALA A 202 -42.62 47.03 -4.32
N SER A 203 -42.06 46.80 -3.12
CA SER A 203 -42.60 47.35 -1.86
C SER A 203 -42.46 48.87 -1.78
N GLN A 204 -41.33 49.42 -2.26
CA GLN A 204 -41.12 50.87 -2.33
C GLN A 204 -42.08 51.52 -3.35
N ALA A 205 -42.26 50.91 -4.52
CA ALA A 205 -43.21 51.38 -5.53
C ALA A 205 -44.66 51.36 -5.01
N ALA A 206 -45.05 50.29 -4.32
CA ALA A 206 -46.37 50.20 -3.68
C ALA A 206 -46.56 51.28 -2.61
N SER A 207 -45.55 51.52 -1.78
CA SER A 207 -45.58 52.57 -0.75
C SER A 207 -45.73 53.96 -1.38
N ALA A 208 -45.00 54.24 -2.47
CA ALA A 208 -45.11 55.49 -3.21
C ALA A 208 -46.51 55.70 -3.83
N GLN A 209 -47.12 54.63 -4.37
CA GLN A 209 -48.50 54.70 -4.86
C GLN A 209 -49.49 54.99 -3.73
N VAL A 210 -49.36 54.34 -2.57
CA VAL A 210 -50.21 54.59 -1.41
C VAL A 210 -50.11 56.05 -0.98
N THR A 211 -48.90 56.60 -0.88
CA THR A 211 -48.70 58.03 -0.55
C THR A 211 -49.36 58.93 -1.58
N ALA A 212 -49.16 58.69 -2.88
CA ALA A 212 -49.77 59.49 -3.95
C ALA A 212 -51.31 59.45 -3.90
N VAL A 213 -51.90 58.29 -3.60
CA VAL A 213 -53.35 58.15 -3.41
C VAL A 213 -53.81 58.91 -2.17
N SER A 214 -53.09 58.83 -1.05
CA SER A 214 -53.39 59.60 0.17
C SER A 214 -53.33 61.11 -0.05
N ASP A 215 -52.33 61.60 -0.79
CA ASP A 215 -52.22 63.02 -1.14
C ASP A 215 -53.40 63.45 -2.01
N SER A 216 -53.75 62.65 -3.04
CA SER A 216 -54.90 62.89 -3.91
C SER A 216 -56.25 62.89 -3.15
N ILE A 217 -56.42 61.99 -2.17
CA ILE A 217 -57.60 61.97 -1.30
C ILE A 217 -57.65 63.24 -0.44
N THR A 218 -56.51 63.67 0.11
CA THR A 218 -56.43 64.88 0.92
C THR A 218 -56.79 66.12 0.11
N GLU A 219 -56.26 66.25 -1.11
CA GLU A 219 -56.60 67.32 -2.04
C GLU A 219 -58.08 67.27 -2.48
N SER A 220 -58.60 66.08 -2.78
CA SER A 220 -60.02 65.91 -3.11
C SER A 220 -60.92 66.35 -1.95
N LYS A 221 -60.51 66.02 -0.71
CA LYS A 221 -61.24 66.41 0.50
C LYS A 221 -61.27 67.93 0.69
N THR A 222 -60.14 68.62 0.52
CA THR A 222 -60.11 70.09 0.65
C THR A 222 -60.97 70.78 -0.41
N VAL A 223 -60.97 70.26 -1.65
CA VAL A 223 -61.86 70.76 -2.72
C VAL A 223 -63.34 70.56 -2.35
N VAL A 224 -63.70 69.37 -1.86
CA VAL A 224 -65.07 69.09 -1.42
C VAL A 224 -65.49 69.99 -0.26
N GLU A 225 -64.61 70.21 0.73
CA GLU A 225 -64.87 71.14 1.84
C GLU A 225 -65.04 72.59 1.36
N SER A 226 -64.26 73.04 0.37
CA SER A 226 -64.44 74.37 -0.26
C SER A 226 -65.80 74.49 -0.94
N HIS A 227 -66.14 73.55 -1.83
CA HIS A 227 -67.43 73.56 -2.52
C HIS A 227 -68.61 73.48 -1.55
N ALA A 228 -68.49 72.73 -0.46
CA ALA A 228 -69.51 72.68 0.58
C ALA A 228 -69.71 74.06 1.24
N ASN A 229 -68.63 74.77 1.56
CA ASN A 229 -68.70 76.13 2.13
C ASN A 229 -69.25 77.16 1.13
N GLU A 230 -68.86 77.06 -0.14
CA GLU A 230 -69.41 77.90 -1.22
C GLU A 230 -70.91 77.67 -1.40
N ALA A 231 -71.36 76.41 -1.40
CA ALA A 231 -72.77 76.06 -1.48
C ALA A 231 -73.57 76.57 -0.27
N LEU A 232 -73.03 76.45 0.95
CA LEU A 232 -73.65 77.03 2.15
C LEU A 232 -73.78 78.54 2.04
N THR A 233 -72.73 79.23 1.56
CA THR A 233 -72.74 80.68 1.35
C THR A 233 -73.80 81.08 0.32
N ALA A 234 -73.88 80.37 -0.81
CA ALA A 234 -74.87 80.62 -1.85
C ALA A 234 -76.31 80.38 -1.35
N ILE A 235 -76.52 79.37 -0.50
CA ILE A 235 -77.82 79.12 0.15
C ILE A 235 -78.18 80.30 1.07
N ASP A 236 -77.24 80.76 1.92
CA ASP A 236 -77.47 81.90 2.81
C ASP A 236 -77.78 83.19 2.04
N GLU A 237 -77.07 83.45 0.94
CA GLU A 237 -77.35 84.58 0.04
C GLU A 237 -78.72 84.46 -0.64
N ALA A 238 -79.10 83.27 -1.10
CA ALA A 238 -80.41 83.02 -1.68
C ALA A 238 -81.54 83.22 -0.65
N VAL A 239 -81.37 82.72 0.58
CA VAL A 239 -82.32 82.92 1.68
C VAL A 239 -82.43 84.40 2.04
N LYS A 240 -81.31 85.12 2.09
CA LYS A 240 -81.30 86.57 2.33
C LYS A 240 -82.00 87.33 1.21
N SER A 241 -81.74 86.99 -0.06
CA SER A 241 -82.42 87.58 -1.21
C SER A 241 -83.93 87.36 -1.14
N VAL A 242 -84.39 86.14 -0.81
CA VAL A 242 -85.82 85.85 -0.61
C VAL A 242 -86.39 86.69 0.54
N LYS A 243 -85.67 86.81 1.66
CA LYS A 243 -86.09 87.61 2.81
C LYS A 243 -86.20 89.10 2.48
N ASP A 244 -85.22 89.67 1.78
CA ASP A 244 -85.23 91.07 1.35
C ASP A 244 -86.40 91.32 0.38
N LYS A 245 -86.64 90.39 -0.56
CA LYS A 245 -87.77 90.48 -1.52
C LYS A 245 -89.14 90.31 -0.87
N ALA A 246 -89.24 89.44 0.15
CA ALA A 246 -90.46 89.33 0.96
C ALA A 246 -90.70 90.58 1.83
N SER A 247 -89.63 91.27 2.24
CA SER A 247 -89.72 92.55 2.96
C SER A 247 -90.18 93.68 2.01
N ASP A 248 -89.77 93.63 0.74
CA ASP A 248 -90.17 94.58 -0.32
C ASP A 248 -91.66 94.40 -0.74
N VAL A 249 -92.16 93.16 -0.74
CA VAL A 249 -93.57 92.83 -1.06
C VAL A 249 -94.54 93.20 0.06
N SER A 250 -94.08 93.49 1.28
CA SER A 250 -94.94 94.00 2.36
C SER A 250 -95.18 95.52 2.27
N GLY A 251 -94.61 96.21 1.26
CA GLY A 251 -94.62 97.67 1.16
C GLY A 251 -95.58 98.29 0.15
N GLU A 252 -95.91 97.66 -0.98
CA GLU A 252 -96.64 98.37 -2.04
C GLU A 252 -97.73 97.54 -2.73
N ASP A 253 -98.85 98.25 -2.88
CA ASP A 253 -100.22 97.88 -3.19
C ASP A 253 -100.48 97.87 -4.71
N ARG A 254 -101.34 96.93 -5.16
CA ARG A 254 -102.13 96.91 -6.42
C ARG A 254 -101.35 96.77 -7.75
N THR A 255 -101.81 96.10 -8.81
CA THR A 255 -103.05 95.37 -9.17
C THR A 255 -102.81 94.67 -10.51
N ASP A 256 -103.22 93.42 -10.60
CA ASP A 256 -104.16 92.87 -11.59
C ASP A 256 -103.93 93.12 -13.10
N THR A 257 -103.73 92.03 -13.86
CA THR A 257 -104.51 91.72 -15.08
C THR A 257 -104.12 90.34 -15.63
N VAL A 258 -105.13 89.48 -15.76
CA VAL A 258 -105.11 88.23 -16.54
C VAL A 258 -105.50 88.56 -17.99
N PRO A 259 -104.90 87.89 -19.00
CA PRO A 259 -105.73 87.08 -19.88
C PRO A 259 -105.15 85.70 -20.20
N THR A 260 -106.08 84.76 -20.28
CA THR A 260 -105.99 83.37 -20.73
C THR A 260 -106.04 83.25 -22.26
N ASP A 261 -105.21 82.39 -22.86
CA ASP A 261 -105.57 81.41 -23.91
C ASP A 261 -104.34 80.51 -24.18
N SER A 262 -104.34 79.21 -23.82
CA SER A 262 -104.88 78.02 -24.49
C SER A 262 -104.14 77.59 -25.76
N THR A 263 -103.94 76.27 -25.88
CA THR A 263 -103.39 75.41 -26.96
C THR A 263 -101.86 75.24 -27.04
N ASP A 264 -101.30 74.05 -27.29
CA ASP A 264 -101.71 72.63 -27.17
C ASP A 264 -100.45 71.78 -27.48
N SER A 265 -100.42 70.54 -26.95
CA SER A 265 -99.72 69.35 -27.47
C SER A 265 -98.18 69.29 -27.42
N ALA A 266 -97.58 68.42 -26.59
CA ALA A 266 -97.35 66.97 -26.82
C ALA A 266 -96.24 66.73 -27.88
N SER A 267 -95.31 65.79 -27.79
CA SER A 267 -94.92 64.73 -26.85
C SER A 267 -93.61 64.13 -27.41
N SER A 268 -92.99 63.21 -26.66
CA SER A 268 -92.17 62.09 -27.17
C SER A 268 -90.73 62.39 -27.63
N GLN A 269 -89.72 61.52 -27.45
CA GLN A 269 -89.48 60.33 -26.63
C GLN A 269 -88.02 59.90 -26.88
N GLU A 270 -87.47 59.13 -25.94
CA GLU A 270 -86.33 58.17 -25.99
C GLU A 270 -85.63 57.87 -27.33
N ALA A 271 -84.30 57.75 -27.26
CA ALA A 271 -83.56 56.48 -27.29
C ALA A 271 -82.10 56.67 -26.83
#